data_AF-A0A2X0IIU1-F1
#
_entry.id   AF-A0A2X0IIU1-F1
#
_cell.length_a   1.000
_cell.length_b   1.000
_cell.length_c   1.000
_cell.angle_alpha   90.00
_cell.angle_beta   90.00
_cell.angle_gamma   90.00
#
_symmetry.space_group_name_H-M   'P 1'
#
loop_
_entity.id
_entity.type
_entity.pdbx_description
1 polymer ?
#
loop_
_entity_poly.entity_id
_entity_poly.type
_entity_poly.pdbx_seq_one_letter_code
_entity_poly.pdbx_strand_id
1 'polypeptide(L)'
;MKTALVGALAAGGLVCATGSADAYSATRVPLRTSHGVGVYAAATSAAKKVGDDVLPGYGNAIWAMCWQVGQNVGNAGDVWYDTVEVEYNGPGFPNVQYFTDGTAWTFAPYVDGAAAFHNGLPQCPQSIPS
;
A
#
# COMPACT_ATOMS: atom_id res chain seq x y z
N MET A 1 -60.31 -7.06 -31.96
CA MET A 1 -59.65 -6.60 -30.72
C MET A 1 -58.88 -7.75 -30.09
N LYS A 2 -57.55 -7.72 -30.13
CA LYS A 2 -56.68 -8.07 -28.99
C LYS A 2 -55.24 -7.68 -29.33
N THR A 3 -54.77 -6.67 -28.61
CA THR A 3 -53.41 -6.15 -28.61
C THR A 3 -52.46 -7.21 -28.08
N ALA A 4 -51.31 -7.42 -28.74
CA ALA A 4 -50.16 -8.05 -28.12
C ALA A 4 -48.98 -7.07 -28.23
N LEU A 5 -48.63 -6.54 -27.07
CA LEU A 5 -47.52 -5.65 -26.79
C LEU A 5 -46.29 -6.52 -26.45
N VAL A 6 -45.10 -5.91 -26.53
CA VAL A 6 -43.83 -6.29 -25.87
C VAL A 6 -42.95 -7.27 -26.67
N GLY A 7 -41.65 -7.00 -26.90
CA GLY A 7 -40.82 -5.90 -26.42
C GLY A 7 -39.49 -5.86 -27.17
N ALA A 8 -38.95 -4.66 -27.36
CA ALA A 8 -37.59 -4.47 -27.83
C ALA A 8 -36.64 -4.94 -26.71
N LEU A 9 -35.86 -5.99 -26.98
CA LEU A 9 -34.70 -6.30 -26.15
C LEU A 9 -33.73 -5.13 -26.31
N ALA A 10 -33.65 -4.28 -25.29
CA ALA A 10 -32.54 -3.37 -25.15
C ALA A 10 -31.29 -4.24 -24.96
N ALA A 11 -30.50 -4.39 -26.02
CA ALA A 11 -29.13 -4.87 -25.93
C ALA A 11 -28.33 -3.80 -25.18
N GLY A 12 -28.43 -3.82 -23.85
CA GLY A 12 -27.57 -3.05 -22.97
C GLY A 12 -26.16 -3.59 -23.13
N GLY A 13 -25.35 -2.88 -23.92
CA GLY A 13 -23.92 -3.14 -23.98
C GLY A 13 -23.35 -2.98 -22.58
N LEU A 14 -22.90 -4.08 -21.98
CA LEU A 14 -21.97 -4.03 -20.87
C LEU A 14 -20.69 -3.39 -21.43
N VAL A 15 -20.53 -2.08 -21.22
CA VAL A 15 -19.20 -1.48 -21.26
C VAL A 15 -18.51 -2.00 -20.01
N CYS A 16 -17.78 -3.11 -20.16
CA CYS A 16 -16.76 -3.48 -19.20
C CYS A 16 -15.75 -2.34 -19.22
N ALA A 17 -15.90 -1.37 -18.31
CA ALA A 17 -14.83 -0.46 -17.98
C ALA A 17 -13.73 -1.33 -17.36
N THR A 18 -12.85 -1.87 -18.19
CA THR A 18 -11.54 -2.35 -17.75
C THR A 18 -10.79 -1.10 -17.31
N GLY A 19 -11.04 -0.65 -16.08
CA GLY A 19 -10.18 0.32 -15.42
C GLY A 19 -8.78 -0.26 -15.47
N SER A 20 -7.84 0.50 -16.03
CA SER A 20 -6.43 0.15 -15.96
C SER A 20 -6.09 -0.03 -14.49
N ALA A 21 -5.81 -1.27 -14.06
CA ALA A 21 -5.07 -1.47 -12.84
C ALA A 21 -3.66 -1.00 -13.18
N ASP A 22 -3.34 0.26 -12.86
CA ASP A 22 -1.97 0.74 -12.93
C ASP A 22 -1.14 -0.13 -11.98
N ALA A 23 -0.40 -1.09 -12.56
CA ALA A 23 0.53 -1.91 -11.81
C ALA A 23 1.73 -1.03 -11.44
N TYR A 24 1.64 -0.36 -10.29
CA TYR A 24 2.77 0.39 -9.75
C TYR A 24 3.89 -0.59 -9.42
N SER A 25 5.06 -0.41 -10.03
CA SER A 25 6.24 -1.20 -9.69
C SER A 25 6.64 -0.90 -8.25
N ALA A 26 6.70 -1.94 -7.41
CA ALA A 26 7.15 -1.80 -6.04
C ALA A 26 8.57 -1.21 -6.00
N THR A 27 8.76 -0.18 -5.19
CA THR A 27 10.02 0.53 -5.01
C THR A 27 10.68 0.04 -3.74
N ARG A 28 11.93 -0.42 -3.83
CA ARG A 28 12.72 -0.78 -2.66
C ARG A 28 13.11 0.47 -1.86
N VAL A 29 12.62 0.57 -0.63
CA VAL A 29 12.89 1.65 0.32
C VAL A 29 13.70 1.10 1.50
N PRO A 30 15.02 1.38 1.56
CA PRO A 30 15.85 0.96 2.69
C PRO A 30 15.42 1.64 3.98
N LEU A 31 15.46 0.92 5.10
CA LEU A 31 15.32 1.54 6.42
C LEU A 31 16.56 2.41 6.71
N ARG A 32 16.36 3.72 6.75
CA ARG A 32 17.43 4.73 6.93
C ARG A 32 17.35 5.46 8.26
N THR A 33 16.26 5.30 9.01
CA THR A 33 16.11 5.98 10.30
C THR A 33 16.70 5.15 11.44
N SER A 34 16.80 5.76 12.63
CA SER A 34 17.13 5.07 13.88
C SER A 34 15.91 4.44 14.56
N HIS A 35 14.73 4.56 13.98
CA HIS A 35 13.49 4.01 14.52
C HIS A 35 13.20 2.64 13.90
N GLY A 36 12.68 1.71 14.72
CA GLY A 36 11.99 0.54 14.19
C GLY A 36 10.62 0.95 13.65
N VAL A 37 10.14 0.26 12.62
CA VAL A 37 8.82 0.50 12.03
C VAL A 37 7.98 -0.76 12.08
N GLY A 38 6.73 -0.62 12.51
CA GLY A 38 5.76 -1.71 12.47
C GLY A 38 5.06 -1.80 11.12
N VAL A 39 4.59 -3.00 10.79
CA VAL A 39 3.78 -3.27 9.58
C VAL A 39 2.33 -3.50 10.00
N TYR A 40 1.44 -2.60 9.58
CA TYR A 40 0.06 -2.50 10.07
C TYR A 40 -0.97 -2.84 9.00
N ALA A 41 -2.12 -3.39 9.39
CA ALA A 41 -3.20 -3.75 8.45
C ALA A 41 -3.88 -2.54 7.77
N ALA A 42 -3.61 -1.32 8.23
CA ALA A 42 -4.09 -0.07 7.66
C ALA A 42 -3.08 1.04 7.96
N ALA A 43 -3.18 2.19 7.28
CA ALA A 43 -2.35 3.38 7.47
C ALA A 43 -2.63 4.11 8.81
N THR A 44 -2.57 3.38 9.91
CA THR A 44 -2.80 3.85 11.28
C THR A 44 -2.10 2.92 12.27
N SER A 45 -1.48 3.49 13.30
CA SER A 45 -0.86 2.75 14.40
C SER A 45 -1.88 2.05 15.30
N ALA A 46 -3.18 2.36 15.18
CA ALA A 46 -4.25 1.69 15.90
C ALA A 46 -4.67 0.36 15.26
N ALA A 47 -4.28 0.12 13.99
CA ALA A 47 -4.54 -1.14 13.33
C ALA A 47 -3.70 -2.27 13.93
N LYS A 48 -4.15 -3.51 13.75
CA LYS A 48 -3.35 -4.69 14.12
C LYS A 48 -2.07 -4.73 13.28
N LYS A 49 -0.99 -5.23 13.87
CA LYS A 49 0.21 -5.59 13.10
C LYS A 49 -0.05 -6.84 12.27
N VAL A 50 0.49 -6.86 11.06
CA VAL A 50 0.40 -7.99 10.11
C VAL A 50 1.76 -8.62 9.81
N GLY A 51 2.84 -7.97 10.25
CA GLY A 51 4.20 -8.50 10.21
C GLY A 51 5.00 -8.10 11.45
N ASP A 52 6.23 -8.60 11.52
CA ASP A 52 7.18 -8.25 12.56
C ASP A 52 7.64 -6.80 12.41
N ASP A 53 8.17 -6.24 13.50
CA ASP A 53 8.76 -4.91 13.46
C ASP A 53 10.08 -4.94 12.69
N VAL A 54 10.21 -4.02 11.74
CA VAL A 54 11.41 -3.87 10.93
C VAL A 54 12.38 -2.96 11.67
N LEU A 55 13.48 -3.52 12.15
CA LEU A 55 14.48 -2.80 12.93
C LEU A 55 15.58 -2.19 12.02
N PRO A 56 16.17 -1.04 12.39
CA PRO A 56 17.27 -0.46 11.64
C PRO A 56 18.59 -1.22 11.86
N GLY A 57 19.59 -0.98 11.00
CA GLY A 57 20.99 -1.38 11.21
C GLY A 57 21.48 -2.62 10.46
N TYR A 58 20.59 -3.38 9.81
CA TYR A 58 20.96 -4.59 9.07
C TYR A 58 20.78 -4.51 7.56
N GLY A 59 20.53 -3.31 7.02
CA GLY A 59 20.20 -3.15 5.60
C GLY A 59 18.79 -3.66 5.24
N ASN A 60 17.91 -3.76 6.25
CA ASN A 60 16.50 -4.06 6.07
C ASN A 60 15.86 -3.02 5.14
N ALA A 61 14.87 -3.47 4.37
CA ALA A 61 14.15 -2.62 3.45
C ALA A 61 12.69 -3.05 3.38
N ILE A 62 11.86 -2.16 2.91
CA ILE A 62 10.51 -2.50 2.46
C ILE A 62 10.45 -2.33 0.95
N TRP A 63 9.50 -3.00 0.32
CA TRP A 63 9.08 -2.66 -1.03
C TRP A 63 7.71 -1.98 -0.96
N ALA A 64 7.70 -0.70 -1.32
CA ALA A 64 6.52 0.13 -1.27
C ALA A 64 5.93 0.30 -2.67
N MET A 65 4.63 0.05 -2.84
CA MET A 65 3.97 0.31 -4.13
C MET A 65 3.58 1.78 -4.28
N CYS A 66 3.05 2.37 -3.21
CA CYS A 66 2.51 3.72 -3.23
C CYS A 66 2.49 4.32 -1.82
N TRP A 67 2.13 5.61 -1.71
CA TRP A 67 1.88 6.27 -0.43
C TRP A 67 0.45 6.77 -0.30
N GLN A 68 -0.03 6.91 0.93
CA GLN A 68 -1.26 7.64 1.22
C GLN A 68 -1.14 8.48 2.49
N VAL A 69 -2.06 9.43 2.64
CA VAL A 69 -2.30 10.11 3.91
C VAL A 69 -3.07 9.16 4.82
N GLY A 70 -2.58 8.95 6.03
CA GLY A 70 -3.19 8.11 7.05
C GLY A 70 -3.25 8.82 8.39
N GLN A 71 -3.08 8.06 9.48
CA GLN A 71 -3.00 8.65 10.82
C GLN A 71 -1.76 9.53 10.94
N ASN A 72 -1.95 10.74 11.47
CA ASN A 72 -0.85 11.59 11.92
C ASN A 72 -0.22 11.06 13.21
N VAL A 73 1.11 10.91 13.23
CA VAL A 73 1.85 10.38 14.39
C VAL A 73 2.76 11.47 14.97
N GLY A 74 2.29 12.08 16.06
CA GLY A 74 3.03 13.13 16.76
C GLY A 74 3.38 14.30 15.85
N ASN A 75 4.66 14.68 15.81
CA ASN A 75 5.15 15.75 14.92
C ASN A 75 5.83 15.20 13.64
N ALA A 76 5.78 13.89 13.40
CA ALA A 76 6.50 13.24 12.30
C ALA A 76 5.75 13.29 10.96
N GLY A 77 4.42 13.50 10.99
CA GLY A 77 3.57 13.58 9.81
C GLY A 77 2.54 12.45 9.74
N ASP A 78 1.96 12.26 8.56
CA ASP A 78 0.80 11.41 8.28
C ASP A 78 0.96 10.58 7.00
N VAL A 79 2.19 10.42 6.50
CA VAL A 79 2.48 9.65 5.29
C VAL A 79 2.73 8.18 5.64
N TRP A 80 2.06 7.29 4.91
CA TRP A 80 2.17 5.84 5.05
C TRP A 80 2.44 5.20 3.70
N TYR A 81 3.29 4.18 3.66
CA TYR A 81 3.61 3.41 2.46
C TYR A 81 2.84 2.09 2.44
N ASP A 82 2.16 1.80 1.33
CA ASP A 82 1.64 0.46 1.07
C ASP A 82 2.81 -0.48 0.81
N THR A 83 2.97 -1.47 1.68
CA THR A 83 4.14 -2.33 1.77
C THR A 83 3.79 -3.72 1.31
N VAL A 84 4.36 -4.17 0.20
CA VAL A 84 4.11 -5.52 -0.35
C VAL A 84 5.20 -6.53 -0.01
N GLU A 85 6.35 -6.05 0.44
CA GLU A 85 7.46 -6.91 0.85
C GLU A 85 8.28 -6.24 1.94
N VAL A 86 8.80 -7.03 2.88
CA VAL A 86 9.82 -6.62 3.84
C VAL A 86 11.01 -7.55 3.75
N GLU A 87 12.19 -6.97 3.53
CA GLU A 87 13.48 -7.64 3.58
C GLU A 87 14.10 -7.51 4.98
N TYR A 88 14.32 -8.65 5.63
CA TYR A 88 15.03 -8.75 6.90
C TYR A 88 16.44 -9.32 6.69
N ASN A 89 17.45 -8.45 6.66
CA ASN A 89 18.85 -8.74 6.39
C ASN A 89 19.70 -8.90 7.68
N GLY A 90 19.06 -9.22 8.82
CA GLY A 90 19.69 -9.40 10.14
C GLY A 90 20.66 -10.58 10.27
N PRO A 91 21.35 -10.73 11.43
CA PRO A 91 22.27 -11.83 11.68
C PRO A 91 21.52 -13.16 11.63
N GLY A 92 21.73 -13.91 10.55
CA GLY A 92 20.97 -15.11 10.21
C GLY A 92 20.85 -15.27 8.69
N PHE A 93 19.86 -16.03 8.25
CA PHE A 93 19.50 -16.08 6.83
C PHE A 93 18.58 -14.90 6.50
N PRO A 94 18.80 -14.17 5.39
CA PRO A 94 17.87 -13.14 4.95
C PRO A 94 16.48 -13.75 4.83
N ASN A 95 15.51 -13.10 5.45
CA ASN A 95 14.11 -13.50 5.42
C ASN A 95 13.30 -12.42 4.70
N VAL A 96 12.28 -12.86 3.97
CA VAL A 96 11.39 -11.97 3.23
C VAL A 96 9.96 -12.29 3.65
N GLN A 97 9.21 -11.23 3.98
CA GLN A 97 7.78 -11.34 4.24
C GLN A 97 7.01 -10.60 3.15
N TYR A 98 6.06 -11.29 2.53
CA TYR A 98 5.21 -10.75 1.46
C TYR A 98 3.81 -10.41 1.97
N PHE A 99 3.24 -9.36 1.40
CA PHE A 99 1.89 -8.89 1.64
C PHE A 99 1.19 -8.62 0.32
N THR A 100 -0.14 -8.63 0.34
CA THR A 100 -0.95 -8.19 -0.80
C THR A 100 -1.07 -6.66 -0.78
N ASP A 101 -1.10 -6.05 -1.96
CA ASP A 101 -1.38 -4.61 -2.13
C ASP A 101 -2.59 -4.17 -1.29
N GLY A 102 -2.42 -3.09 -0.54
CA GLY A 102 -3.43 -2.50 0.34
C GLY A 102 -3.62 -3.20 1.68
N THR A 103 -2.90 -4.30 1.96
CA THR A 103 -3.08 -5.09 3.20
C THR A 103 -2.06 -4.81 4.29
N ALA A 104 -0.98 -4.09 3.97
CA ALA A 104 0.11 -3.83 4.88
C ALA A 104 0.69 -2.43 4.67
N TRP A 105 0.86 -1.70 5.77
CA TRP A 105 1.23 -0.29 5.77
C TRP A 105 2.36 -0.03 6.75
N THR A 106 3.34 0.75 6.32
CA THR A 106 4.45 1.20 7.16
C THR A 106 4.46 2.72 7.25
N PHE A 107 4.82 3.25 8.42
CA PHE A 107 4.85 4.70 8.64
C PHE A 107 6.10 5.30 7.98
N ALA A 108 5.92 6.06 6.91
CA ALA A 108 7.00 6.53 6.04
C ALA A 108 8.11 7.30 6.76
N PRO A 109 7.82 8.21 7.73
CA PRO A 109 8.86 8.88 8.49
C PRO A 109 9.77 7.94 9.28
N TYR A 110 9.32 6.74 9.66
CA TYR A 110 10.15 5.77 10.40
C TYR A 110 10.89 4.81 9.46
N VAL A 111 10.46 4.68 8.20
CA VAL A 111 11.18 3.90 7.19
C VAL A 111 12.40 4.70 6.71
N ASP A 112 12.16 5.86 6.09
CA ASP A 112 13.19 6.62 5.39
C ASP A 112 13.07 8.14 5.58
N GLY A 113 12.31 8.58 6.59
CA GLY A 113 12.02 10.01 6.78
C GLY A 113 11.05 10.56 5.73
N ALA A 114 10.21 9.72 5.14
CA ALA A 114 9.33 10.04 4.02
C ALA A 114 10.08 10.48 2.74
N ALA A 115 11.32 10.01 2.55
CA ALA A 115 12.13 10.39 1.39
C ALA A 115 11.55 9.84 0.08
N ALA A 116 11.09 8.59 0.03
CA ALA A 116 10.49 8.00 -1.16
C ALA A 116 9.24 8.76 -1.61
N PHE A 117 8.40 9.21 -0.67
CA PHE A 117 7.30 10.13 -0.95
C PHE A 117 7.79 11.41 -1.65
N HIS A 118 8.77 12.11 -1.07
CA HIS A 118 9.32 13.33 -1.67
C HIS A 118 10.06 13.08 -3.01
N ASN A 119 10.54 11.86 -3.25
CA ASN A 119 11.24 11.45 -4.47
C ASN A 119 10.32 10.89 -5.56
N GLY A 120 9.00 11.01 -5.40
CA GLY A 120 8.04 10.67 -6.46
C GLY A 120 7.46 9.25 -6.40
N LEU A 121 7.50 8.59 -5.23
CA LEU A 121 6.64 7.43 -5.01
C LEU A 121 5.18 7.85 -5.30
N PRO A 122 4.42 7.10 -6.11
CA PRO A 122 3.08 7.50 -6.50
C PRO A 122 2.11 7.43 -5.33
N GLN A 123 1.08 8.29 -5.34
CA GLN A 123 -0.01 8.17 -4.39
C GLN A 123 -0.85 6.94 -4.72
N CYS A 124 -1.31 6.22 -3.69
CA CYS A 124 -2.14 5.03 -3.88
C CYS A 124 -3.44 5.40 -4.59
N PRO A 125 -3.88 4.57 -5.56
CA PRO A 125 -5.14 4.78 -6.23
C PRO A 125 -6.25 4.80 -5.18
N GLN A 126 -6.95 5.92 -5.09
CA GLN A 126 -8.14 6.01 -4.26
C GLN A 126 -9.12 4.99 -4.85
N SER A 127 -9.45 3.94 -4.10
CA SER A 127 -10.48 2.99 -4.53
C SER A 127 -11.74 3.80 -4.76
N ILE A 128 -12.13 4.00 -6.01
CA ILE A 128 -13.43 4.61 -6.32
C ILE A 128 -14.46 3.63 -5.75
N PRO A 129 -15.27 4.03 -4.76
CA PRO A 129 -16.31 3.14 -4.26
C PRO A 129 -17.23 2.79 -5.43
N SER A 130 -17.31 1.49 -5.72
CA SER A 130 -18.24 0.92 -6.70
C SER A 130 -19.67 0.97 -6.18
#